data_AF-A0A9C8AEN9-F1
#
_entry.id   AF-A0A9C8AEN9-F1
#
_cell.length_a   1.000
_cell.length_b   1.000
_cell.length_c   1.000
_cell.angle_alpha   90.00
_cell.angle_beta   90.00
_cell.angle_gamma   90.00
#
_symmetry.space_group_name_H-M   'P 1'
#
loop_
_entity.id
_entity.type
_entity.pdbx_description
1 polymer ?
#
loop_
_entity_poly.entity_id
_entity_poly.type
_entity_poly.pdbx_seq_one_letter_code
_entity_poly.pdbx_strand_id
1 'polypeptide(L)' 'GVGPQPIPRKKLSVERLTAAITTAVTDKKMQERAAALGERIRAEDGVARAVEFINRSLSTH' A
#
# COMPACT_ATOMS: atom_id res chain seq x y z
N GLY A 1 -9.58 1.71 -2.06
CA GLY A 1 -8.14 1.41 -2.15
C GLY A 1 -7.29 2.68 -2.15
N VAL A 2 -5.98 2.54 -2.10
CA VAL A 2 -4.99 3.65 -2.18
C VAL A 2 -4.34 3.77 -3.57
N GLY A 3 -4.98 3.17 -4.57
CA GLY A 3 -4.55 3.20 -5.97
C GLY A 3 -5.75 3.03 -6.91
N PRO A 4 -5.58 3.35 -8.20
CA PRO A 4 -6.61 3.19 -9.22
C PRO A 4 -6.90 1.71 -9.49
N GLN A 5 -7.98 1.43 -10.21
CA GLN A 5 -8.30 0.05 -10.58
C GLN A 5 -7.19 -0.54 -11.48
N PRO A 6 -6.74 -1.78 -11.24
CA PRO A 6 -5.72 -2.41 -12.07
C PRO A 6 -6.13 -2.50 -13.54
N ILE A 7 -5.19 -2.24 -14.45
CA ILE A 7 -5.38 -2.45 -15.88
C ILE A 7 -4.91 -3.86 -16.22
N PRO A 8 -5.78 -4.77 -16.67
CA PRO A 8 -5.35 -6.10 -17.13
C PRO A 8 -4.33 -5.97 -18.26
N ARG A 9 -3.26 -6.79 -18.25
CA ARG A 9 -2.15 -6.69 -19.22
C ARG A 9 -2.61 -6.65 -20.69
N LYS A 10 -3.59 -7.48 -21.07
CA LYS A 10 -4.16 -7.52 -22.44
C LYS A 10 -4.95 -6.26 -22.83
N LYS A 11 -5.28 -5.40 -21.86
CA LYS A 11 -6.03 -4.15 -22.02
C LYS A 11 -5.16 -2.93 -21.71
N LEU A 12 -3.83 -3.08 -21.60
CA LEU A 12 -2.94 -1.96 -21.37
C LEU A 12 -2.78 -1.15 -22.66
N SER A 13 -3.17 0.11 -22.61
CA SER A 13 -2.98 1.09 -23.68
C SER A 13 -2.55 2.43 -23.09
N VAL A 14 -2.03 3.34 -23.93
CA VAL A 14 -1.60 4.68 -23.51
C VAL A 14 -2.76 5.45 -22.89
N GLU A 15 -3.94 5.39 -23.49
CA GLU A 15 -5.14 6.11 -23.04
C GLU A 15 -5.58 5.60 -21.66
N ARG A 16 -5.60 4.28 -21.48
CA ARG A 16 -6.03 3.66 -20.22
C ARG A 16 -5.03 3.89 -19.10
N LEU A 17 -3.73 3.86 -19.41
CA LEU A 17 -2.69 4.19 -18.45
C LEU A 17 -2.76 5.67 -18.04
N THR A 18 -2.92 6.57 -19.00
CA THR A 18 -3.06 8.01 -18.76
C THR A 18 -4.26 8.31 -17.87
N ALA A 19 -5.41 7.70 -18.15
CA ALA A 19 -6.61 7.84 -17.32
C ALA A 19 -6.41 7.30 -15.90
N ALA A 20 -5.72 6.17 -15.74
CA ALA A 20 -5.43 5.59 -14.43
C ALA A 20 -4.48 6.47 -13.61
N ILE A 21 -3.41 7.01 -14.22
CA ILE A 21 -2.50 7.95 -13.57
C ILE A 21 -3.24 9.23 -13.16
N THR A 22 -4.04 9.79 -14.07
CA THR A 22 -4.85 10.99 -13.79
C THR A 22 -5.78 10.74 -12.61
N THR A 23 -6.45 9.60 -12.58
CA THR A 23 -7.32 9.21 -11.44
C THR A 23 -6.51 9.09 -10.15
N ALA A 24 -5.35 8.43 -10.19
CA ALA A 24 -4.50 8.23 -9.02
C ALA A 24 -4.05 9.55 -8.37
N VAL A 25 -3.79 10.58 -9.17
CA VAL A 25 -3.28 11.87 -8.69
C VAL A 25 -4.37 12.92 -8.45
N THR A 26 -5.63 12.67 -8.85
CA THR A 26 -6.73 13.65 -8.72
C THR A 26 -7.90 13.20 -7.83
N ASP A 27 -8.05 11.89 -7.55
CA ASP A 27 -9.09 11.41 -6.61
C ASP A 27 -8.73 11.79 -5.16
N LYS A 28 -9.37 12.86 -4.66
CA LYS A 28 -9.19 13.35 -3.28
C LYS A 28 -9.45 12.28 -2.22
N LYS A 29 -10.49 11.46 -2.37
CA LYS A 29 -10.79 10.41 -1.39
C LYS A 29 -9.71 9.34 -1.40
N MET A 30 -9.12 9.05 -2.57
CA MET A 30 -7.98 8.13 -2.67
C MET A 30 -6.75 8.70 -1.95
N GLN A 31 -6.47 9.98 -2.12
CA GLN A 31 -5.38 10.68 -1.42
C GLN A 31 -5.55 10.66 0.09
N GLU A 32 -6.75 10.94 0.61
CA GLU A 32 -7.08 10.86 2.04
C GLU A 32 -6.82 9.46 2.60
N ARG A 33 -7.29 8.42 1.88
CA ARG A 33 -7.02 7.02 2.25
C ARG A 33 -5.54 6.68 2.22
N ALA A 34 -4.78 7.20 1.25
CA ALA A 34 -3.34 7.00 1.14
C ALA A 34 -2.58 7.68 2.29
N ALA A 35 -2.97 8.90 2.68
CA ALA A 35 -2.41 9.59 3.83
C ALA A 35 -2.65 8.82 5.13
N ALA A 36 -3.90 8.40 5.37
CA ALA A 36 -4.26 7.61 6.55
C ALA A 36 -3.51 6.26 6.60
N LEU A 37 -3.31 5.60 5.45
CA LEU A 37 -2.51 4.38 5.38
C LEU A 37 -1.03 4.66 5.70
N GLY A 38 -0.49 5.76 5.17
CA GLY A 38 0.89 6.17 5.44
C GLY A 38 1.16 6.45 6.92
N GLU A 39 0.21 7.09 7.62
CA GLU A 39 0.33 7.30 9.07
C GLU A 39 0.36 5.98 9.84
N ARG A 40 -0.50 5.02 9.46
CA ARG A 40 -0.50 3.70 10.07
C ARG A 40 0.82 2.97 9.87
N ILE A 41 1.37 2.98 8.66
CA ILE A 41 2.67 2.35 8.35
C ILE A 41 3.80 3.01 9.15
N ARG A 42 3.81 4.34 9.28
CA ARG A 42 4.81 5.05 10.09
C ARG A 42 4.72 4.72 11.59
N ALA A 43 3.51 4.46 12.08
CA ALA A 43 3.27 4.07 13.46
C ALA A 43 3.61 2.60 13.74
N GLU A 44 3.91 1.79 12.72
CA GLU A 44 4.32 0.40 12.91
C GLU A 44 5.74 0.33 13.48
N ASP A 45 5.90 -0.33 14.63
CA ASP A 45 7.20 -0.76 15.14
C ASP A 45 7.52 -2.18 14.64
N GLY A 46 7.77 -2.28 13.33
CA GLY A 46 8.02 -3.55 12.66
C GLY A 46 9.27 -4.28 13.17
N VAL A 47 10.30 -3.53 13.58
CA VAL A 47 11.54 -4.10 14.11
C VAL A 47 11.30 -4.71 15.48
N ALA A 48 10.66 -4.00 16.41
CA ALA A 48 10.35 -4.58 17.72
C ALA A 48 9.46 -5.82 17.58
N ARG A 49 8.47 -5.79 16.68
CA ARG A 49 7.61 -6.94 16.40
C ARG A 49 8.39 -8.14 15.86
N ALA A 50 9.36 -7.91 14.99
CA ALA A 50 10.23 -8.96 14.46
C ALA A 50 11.14 -9.57 15.54
N VAL A 51 11.74 -8.72 16.39
CA VAL A 51 12.55 -9.17 17.53
C VAL A 51 11.73 -10.02 18.50
N GLU A 52 10.52 -9.58 18.86
CA GLU A 52 9.60 -10.34 19.70
C GLU A 52 9.32 -11.73 19.11
N PHE A 53 9.06 -11.80 17.81
CA PHE A 53 8.77 -13.05 17.12
C PHE A 53 9.96 -14.03 17.12
N ILE A 54 11.16 -13.53 16.85
CA ILE A 54 12.39 -14.33 16.88
C ILE A 54 12.64 -14.88 18.29
N ASN A 55 12.58 -14.02 19.32
CA ASN A 55 12.80 -14.44 20.71
C ASN A 55 11.80 -15.52 21.16
N ARG A 56 10.52 -15.37 20.80
CA ARG A 56 9.49 -16.38 21.07
C ARG A 56 9.83 -17.71 20.38
N SER A 57 10.28 -17.66 19.14
CA SER A 57 10.63 -18.88 18.38
C SER A 57 11.82 -19.61 19.00
N LEU A 58 12.81 -18.87 19.51
CA LEU A 58 13.97 -19.44 20.21
C LEU A 58 13.64 -20.00 21.60
N SER A 59 12.60 -19.48 22.27
CA SER A 59 12.18 -19.91 23.61
C SER A 59 11.28 -21.15 23.60
N THR A 60 10.86 -21.62 22.41
CA THR A 60 9.96 -22.79 22.24
C THR A 60 10.74 -24.04 21.81
N HIS A 61 12.06 -24.02 21.94
CA HIS A 61 13.01 -25.13 21.77
C HIS A 61 13.81 -25.30 23.05
#